data_AF-H9CJ40-F1
#
_entry.id   AF-H9CJ40-F1
#
_cell.length_a   1.000
_cell.length_b   1.000
_cell.length_c   1.000
_cell.angle_alpha   90.00
_cell.angle_beta   90.00
_cell.angle_gamma   90.00
#
_symmetry.space_group_name_H-M   'P 1'
#
loop_
_entity.id
_entity.type
_entity.pdbx_description
1 polymer ?
#
loop_
_entity_poly.entity_id
_entity_poly.type
_entity_poly.pdbx_seq_one_letter_code
_entity_poly.pdbx_strand_id
1 'polypeptide(L)'
;IPIIMRTIGIYEDLEKVIIVGKYVNELLPLLMDQIVIYNPFWKEGISTSIKLGLRFFKDYDAVLVALGDMPFVTKDDVDKIINAFKPSCKAVIPTHKGEKGNPVLISKSLFGEIEKLRGDLGAKVILNKMRMEELCFVECSE
;
A
#
# COMPACT_ATOMS: atom_id res chain seq x y z
N ILE A 1 -13.71 -2.25 -17.88
CA ILE A 1 -13.11 -1.28 -16.93
C ILE A 1 -11.62 -1.59 -16.86
N PRO A 2 -10.72 -0.61 -17.12
CA PRO A 2 -9.28 -0.81 -16.97
C PRO A 2 -8.92 -1.35 -15.58
N ILE A 3 -7.90 -2.22 -15.49
CA ILE A 3 -7.49 -2.86 -14.22
C ILE A 3 -7.29 -1.82 -13.12
N ILE A 4 -6.55 -0.75 -13.41
CA ILE A 4 -6.27 0.31 -12.45
C ILE A 4 -7.54 1.00 -11.91
N MET A 5 -8.55 1.22 -12.76
CA MET A 5 -9.81 1.83 -12.34
C MET A 5 -10.61 0.89 -11.43
N ARG A 6 -10.61 -0.41 -11.73
CA ARG A 6 -11.22 -1.42 -10.85
C ARG A 6 -10.51 -1.45 -9.51
N THR A 7 -9.17 -1.39 -9.50
CA THR A 7 -8.38 -1.37 -8.27
C THR A 7 -8.69 -0.14 -7.42
N ILE A 8 -8.74 1.05 -8.02
CA ILE A 8 -9.03 2.30 -7.30
C ILE A 8 -10.43 2.28 -6.67
N GLY A 9 -11.42 1.73 -7.38
CA GLY A 9 -12.80 1.64 -6.88
C GLY A 9 -12.94 0.83 -5.58
N ILE A 10 -12.02 -0.11 -5.30
CA ILE A 10 -12.01 -0.86 -4.03
C ILE A 10 -11.80 0.07 -2.83
N TYR A 11 -11.06 1.17 -3.02
CA TYR A 11 -10.65 2.13 -1.98
C TYR A 11 -11.37 3.47 -2.11
N GLU A 12 -12.60 3.48 -2.67
CA GLU A 12 -13.33 4.72 -2.99
C GLU A 12 -13.53 5.64 -1.78
N ASP A 13 -13.85 5.07 -0.62
CA ASP A 13 -14.16 5.81 0.62
C ASP A 13 -12.91 6.23 1.42
N LEU A 14 -11.73 5.86 0.94
CA LEU A 14 -10.46 6.21 1.58
C LEU A 14 -9.77 7.35 0.85
N GLU A 15 -9.08 8.18 1.63
CA GLU A 15 -8.13 9.13 1.08
C GLU A 15 -6.98 8.38 0.44
N LYS A 16 -6.65 8.75 -0.80
CA LYS A 16 -5.74 7.98 -1.65
C LYS A 16 -4.88 8.89 -2.50
N VAL A 17 -3.66 8.42 -2.76
CA VAL A 17 -2.73 9.01 -3.72
C VAL A 17 -2.24 7.90 -4.64
N ILE A 18 -2.19 8.16 -5.95
CA ILE A 18 -1.75 7.19 -6.94
C ILE A 18 -0.37 7.58 -7.41
N ILE A 19 0.60 6.68 -7.21
CA ILE A 19 1.96 6.90 -7.66
C ILE A 19 2.15 6.24 -9.03
N VAL A 20 2.47 7.03 -10.05
CA VAL A 20 2.66 6.55 -11.43
C VAL A 20 4.09 6.74 -11.89
N GLY A 21 4.53 5.90 -12.83
CA GLY A 21 5.90 5.91 -13.36
C GLY A 21 5.94 5.72 -14.86
N LYS A 22 6.25 4.50 -15.32
CA LYS A 22 6.50 4.16 -16.73
C LYS A 22 5.42 4.63 -17.71
N TYR A 23 4.15 4.45 -17.37
CA TYR A 23 3.00 4.67 -18.25
C TYR A 23 2.17 5.88 -17.83
N VAL A 24 2.82 6.97 -17.39
CA VAL A 24 2.12 8.15 -16.88
C VAL A 24 1.19 8.77 -17.93
N ASN A 25 1.60 8.84 -19.19
CA ASN A 25 0.80 9.46 -20.25
C ASN A 25 -0.46 8.64 -20.59
N GLU A 26 -0.35 7.32 -20.50
CA GLU A 26 -1.46 6.39 -20.74
C GLU A 26 -2.41 6.31 -19.55
N LEU A 27 -1.90 6.46 -18.33
CA LEU A 27 -2.69 6.37 -17.10
C LEU A 27 -3.41 7.67 -16.75
N LEU A 28 -2.80 8.84 -16.98
CA LEU A 28 -3.39 10.13 -16.58
C LEU A 28 -4.83 10.35 -17.07
N PRO A 29 -5.20 10.03 -18.34
CA PRO A 29 -6.59 10.18 -18.80
C PRO A 29 -7.61 9.35 -18.01
N LEU A 30 -7.18 8.26 -17.37
CA LEU A 30 -8.03 7.38 -16.56
C LEU A 30 -8.14 7.82 -15.10
N LEU A 31 -7.31 8.78 -14.67
CA LEU A 31 -7.10 9.17 -13.27
C LEU A 31 -7.37 10.67 -13.04
N MET A 32 -8.15 11.29 -13.92
CA MET A 32 -8.43 12.74 -13.92
C MET A 32 -9.11 13.24 -12.64
N ASP A 33 -9.82 12.36 -11.93
CA ASP A 33 -10.52 12.63 -10.67
C ASP A 33 -9.71 12.19 -9.43
N GLN A 34 -8.45 11.77 -9.60
CA GLN A 34 -7.60 11.26 -8.54
C GLN A 34 -6.42 12.20 -8.27
N ILE A 35 -5.87 12.14 -7.05
CA ILE A 35 -4.57 12.73 -6.74
C ILE A 35 -3.49 11.79 -7.28
N VAL A 36 -2.76 12.25 -8.29
CA VAL A 36 -1.71 11.49 -8.95
C VAL A 36 -0.36 12.17 -8.74
N ILE A 37 0.64 11.39 -8.31
CA ILE A 37 2.03 11.85 -8.23
C ILE A 37 2.87 11.04 -9.22
N TYR A 38 3.50 11.75 -10.15
CA TYR A 38 4.51 11.15 -11.02
C TYR A 38 5.82 10.93 -10.25
N ASN A 39 6.30 9.69 -10.23
CA ASN A 39 7.61 9.34 -9.72
C ASN A 39 8.62 9.28 -10.88
N PRO A 40 9.50 10.29 -11.06
CA PRO A 40 10.53 10.24 -12.11
C PRO A 40 11.59 9.14 -11.87
N PHE A 41 11.73 8.68 -10.63
CA PHE A 41 12.71 7.68 -10.21
C PHE A 41 12.13 6.25 -10.18
N TRP A 42 11.00 6.00 -10.85
CA TRP A 42 10.35 4.68 -10.85
C TRP A 42 11.29 3.54 -11.31
N LYS A 43 12.29 3.85 -12.15
CA LYS A 43 13.30 2.88 -12.62
C LYS A 43 14.31 2.48 -11.53
N GLU A 44 14.46 3.26 -10.48
CA GLU A 44 15.34 2.95 -9.35
C GLU A 44 14.72 1.94 -8.38
N GLY A 45 13.45 1.56 -8.59
CA GLY A 45 12.76 0.50 -7.88
C GLY A 45 11.63 1.01 -6.97
N ILE A 46 10.80 0.07 -6.52
CA ILE A 46 9.52 0.35 -5.83
C ILE A 46 9.67 1.20 -4.57
N SER A 47 10.83 1.16 -3.90
CA SER A 47 11.07 1.97 -2.70
C SER A 47 10.90 3.47 -2.94
N THR A 48 11.21 3.95 -4.16
CA THR A 48 11.05 5.37 -4.52
C THR A 48 9.58 5.78 -4.54
N SER A 49 8.70 4.94 -5.08
CA SER A 49 7.26 5.19 -5.13
C SER A 49 6.62 5.13 -3.75
N ILE A 50 7.00 4.14 -2.93
CA ILE A 50 6.47 4.00 -1.57
C ILE A 50 6.83 5.25 -0.74
N LYS A 51 8.09 5.69 -0.78
CA LYS A 51 8.53 6.91 -0.07
C LYS A 51 7.77 8.15 -0.53
N LEU A 52 7.51 8.26 -1.83
CA LEU A 52 6.78 9.41 -2.38
C LEU A 52 5.33 9.47 -1.85
N GLY A 53 4.63 8.33 -1.84
CA GLY A 53 3.29 8.23 -1.25
C GLY A 53 3.28 8.43 0.27
N LEU A 54 4.27 7.87 0.97
CA LEU A 54 4.40 8.01 2.42
C LEU A 54 4.53 9.47 2.87
N ARG A 55 5.29 10.28 2.12
CA ARG A 55 5.47 11.71 2.41
C ARG A 55 4.17 12.50 2.30
N PHE A 56 3.26 12.08 1.42
CA PHE A 56 1.93 12.67 1.29
C PHE A 56 1.12 12.47 2.58
N PHE A 57 1.20 11.27 3.16
CA PHE A 57 0.48 10.88 4.38
C PHE A 57 1.34 10.91 5.65
N LYS A 58 2.42 11.70 5.69
CA LYS A 58 3.41 11.65 6.78
C LYS A 58 2.82 11.87 8.18
N ASP A 59 1.69 12.56 8.27
CA ASP A 59 1.05 12.92 9.54
C ASP A 59 -0.01 11.91 10.00
N TYR A 60 -0.37 10.93 9.16
CA TYR A 60 -1.39 9.91 9.41
C TYR A 60 -0.88 8.82 10.35
N ASP A 61 -1.79 8.16 11.05
CA ASP A 61 -1.46 7.07 11.99
C ASP A 61 -0.97 5.80 11.30
N ALA A 62 -1.45 5.56 10.08
CA ALA A 62 -1.05 4.46 9.22
C ALA A 62 -1.35 4.76 7.76
N VAL A 63 -0.70 4.03 6.85
CA VAL A 63 -1.00 4.01 5.41
C VAL A 63 -1.26 2.59 4.95
N LEU A 64 -2.18 2.43 4.03
CA LEU A 64 -2.42 1.17 3.35
C LEU A 64 -1.69 1.18 2.01
N VAL A 65 -0.74 0.26 1.84
CA VAL A 65 0.07 0.14 0.63
C VAL A 65 -0.58 -0.90 -0.29
N ALA A 66 -1.31 -0.40 -1.28
CA ALA A 66 -1.98 -1.18 -2.31
C ALA A 66 -1.19 -1.21 -3.63
N LEU A 67 -1.37 -2.29 -4.41
CA LEU A 67 -0.77 -2.45 -5.74
C LEU A 67 -1.82 -2.20 -6.81
N GLY A 68 -1.48 -1.39 -7.83
CA GLY A 68 -2.41 -0.97 -8.88
C GLY A 68 -2.93 -2.12 -9.76
N ASP A 69 -2.25 -3.26 -9.76
CA ASP A 69 -2.52 -4.46 -10.55
C ASP A 69 -3.20 -5.59 -9.75
N MET A 70 -3.70 -5.31 -8.52
CA MET A 70 -4.45 -6.25 -7.69
C MET A 70 -5.95 -5.90 -7.62
N PRO A 71 -6.75 -6.14 -8.68
CA PRO A 71 -8.15 -5.73 -8.77
C PRO A 71 -9.15 -6.70 -8.10
N PHE A 72 -8.66 -7.75 -7.43
CA PHE A 72 -9.48 -8.80 -6.82
C PHE A 72 -9.60 -8.67 -5.30
N VAL A 73 -8.77 -7.83 -4.67
CA VAL A 73 -8.98 -7.42 -3.28
C VAL A 73 -10.40 -6.88 -3.14
N THR A 74 -11.14 -7.33 -2.14
CA THR A 74 -12.51 -6.86 -1.92
C THR A 74 -12.55 -5.72 -0.91
N LYS A 75 -13.64 -4.93 -0.93
CA LYS A 75 -13.89 -3.90 0.09
C LYS A 75 -13.93 -4.49 1.51
N ASP A 76 -14.50 -5.69 1.65
CA ASP A 76 -14.53 -6.42 2.91
C ASP A 76 -13.11 -6.80 3.41
N ASP A 77 -12.21 -7.18 2.49
CA ASP A 77 -10.80 -7.43 2.86
C ASP A 77 -10.11 -6.15 3.35
N VAL A 78 -10.35 -5.02 2.68
CA VAL A 78 -9.83 -3.71 3.12
C VAL A 78 -10.38 -3.34 4.51
N ASP A 79 -11.68 -3.50 4.72
CA ASP A 79 -12.33 -3.22 6.01
C ASP A 79 -11.77 -4.12 7.12
N LYS A 80 -11.55 -5.41 6.83
CA LYS A 80 -10.90 -6.35 7.76
C LYS A 80 -9.50 -5.92 8.14
N ILE A 81 -8.69 -5.47 7.18
CA ILE A 81 -7.32 -4.99 7.41
C ILE A 81 -7.33 -3.74 8.29
N ILE A 82 -8.20 -2.77 7.98
CA ILE A 82 -8.31 -1.53 8.76
C ILE A 82 -8.80 -1.83 10.18
N ASN A 83 -9.85 -2.65 10.33
CA ASN A 83 -10.43 -2.99 11.63
C ASN A 83 -9.50 -3.84 12.51
N ALA A 84 -8.56 -4.57 11.92
CA ALA A 84 -7.55 -5.32 12.65
C ALA A 84 -6.41 -4.43 13.18
N PHE A 85 -6.32 -3.16 12.77
CA PHE A 85 -5.30 -2.23 13.25
C PHE A 85 -5.56 -1.83 14.70
N LYS A 86 -4.57 -2.09 15.56
CA LYS A 86 -4.57 -1.76 16.99
C LYS A 86 -3.29 -0.99 17.33
N PRO A 87 -3.26 -0.21 18.42
CA PRO A 87 -2.05 0.54 18.81
C PRO A 87 -0.78 -0.31 19.00
N SER A 88 -0.92 -1.60 19.29
CA SER A 88 0.21 -2.54 19.40
C SER A 88 0.73 -3.05 18.05
N CYS A 89 -0.06 -2.95 16.98
CA CYS A 89 0.31 -3.42 15.65
C CYS A 89 1.22 -2.38 14.98
N LYS A 90 2.43 -2.77 14.58
CA LYS A 90 3.27 -1.95 13.69
C LYS A 90 2.88 -2.11 12.22
N ALA A 91 2.28 -3.24 11.87
CA ALA A 91 1.64 -3.46 10.58
C ALA A 91 0.49 -4.47 10.70
N VAL A 92 -0.48 -4.37 9.79
CA VAL A 92 -1.50 -5.41 9.56
C VAL A 92 -1.27 -6.01 8.19
N ILE A 93 -1.11 -7.32 8.14
CA ILE A 93 -0.78 -8.09 6.94
C ILE A 93 -1.96 -9.00 6.60
N PRO A 94 -2.60 -8.85 5.43
CA PRO A 94 -3.62 -9.80 5.01
C PRO A 94 -2.98 -11.16 4.73
N THR A 95 -3.71 -12.21 5.04
CA THR A 95 -3.35 -13.59 4.73
C THR A 95 -4.45 -14.27 3.95
N HIS A 96 -4.09 -15.18 3.06
CA HIS A 96 -5.02 -16.08 2.41
C HIS A 96 -4.41 -17.47 2.32
N LYS A 97 -5.10 -18.47 2.88
CA LYS A 97 -4.64 -19.88 2.87
C LYS A 97 -3.21 -20.05 3.40
N GLY A 98 -2.86 -19.27 4.43
CA GLY A 98 -1.55 -19.31 5.08
C GLY A 98 -0.45 -18.50 4.38
N GLU A 99 -0.74 -17.87 3.23
CA GLU A 99 0.21 -16.99 2.54
C GLU A 99 -0.06 -15.52 2.86
N LYS A 100 1.01 -14.70 2.94
CA LYS A 100 0.90 -13.26 3.19
C LYS A 100 0.67 -12.51 1.88
N GLY A 101 -0.29 -11.58 1.88
CA GLY A 101 -0.71 -10.83 0.70
C GLY A 101 -0.55 -9.32 0.82
N ASN A 102 -1.31 -8.62 -0.03
CA ASN A 102 -1.48 -7.16 -0.06
C ASN A 102 -2.99 -6.85 -0.14
N PRO A 103 -3.42 -5.64 0.24
CA PRO A 103 -2.62 -4.51 0.68
C PRO A 103 -2.14 -4.63 2.12
N VAL A 104 -0.95 -4.11 2.43
CA VAL A 104 -0.44 -4.09 3.81
C VAL A 104 -0.71 -2.73 4.43
N LEU A 105 -1.28 -2.71 5.64
CA LEU A 105 -1.41 -1.50 6.44
C LEU A 105 -0.15 -1.33 7.30
N ILE A 106 0.46 -0.16 7.23
CA ILE A 106 1.73 0.17 7.88
C ILE A 106 1.54 1.35 8.82
N SER A 107 1.87 1.16 10.09
CA SER A 107 1.84 2.21 11.12
C SER A 107 2.88 3.30 10.85
N LYS A 108 2.57 4.53 11.27
CA LYS A 108 3.49 5.67 11.36
C LYS A 108 4.82 5.33 12.03
N SER A 109 4.80 4.42 13.00
CA SER A 109 6.02 3.94 13.69
C SER A 109 7.06 3.31 12.76
N LEU A 110 6.65 2.84 11.58
CA LEU A 110 7.53 2.25 10.57
C LEU A 110 7.93 3.22 9.45
N PHE A 111 7.41 4.45 9.43
CA PHE A 111 7.68 5.40 8.35
C PHE A 111 9.17 5.74 8.24
N GLY A 112 9.85 5.89 9.38
CA GLY A 112 11.30 6.10 9.42
C GLY A 112 12.11 4.92 8.88
N GLU A 113 11.63 3.68 9.02
CA GLU A 113 12.28 2.50 8.43
C GLU A 113 12.00 2.40 6.92
N ILE A 114 10.81 2.78 6.47
CA ILE A 114 10.46 2.84 5.05
C ILE A 114 11.33 3.86 4.31
N GLU A 115 11.59 5.03 4.90
CA GLU A 115 12.46 6.05 4.29
C GLU A 115 13.89 5.54 4.06
N LYS A 116 14.33 4.51 4.80
CA LYS A 116 15.65 3.88 4.64
C LYS A 116 15.69 2.84 3.51
N LEU A 117 14.55 2.42 2.96
CA LEU A 117 14.51 1.48 1.84
C LEU A 117 15.22 2.05 0.61
N ARG A 118 15.89 1.18 -0.13
CA ARG A 118 16.62 1.53 -1.35
C ARG A 118 16.39 0.47 -2.42
N GLY A 119 16.49 0.89 -3.68
CA GLY A 119 16.35 -0.01 -4.81
C GLY A 119 14.93 -0.55 -4.94
N ASP A 120 14.84 -1.79 -5.43
CA ASP A 120 13.58 -2.49 -5.68
C ASP A 120 13.08 -3.30 -4.47
N LEU A 121 13.28 -2.76 -3.27
CA LEU A 121 12.86 -3.38 -2.02
C LEU A 121 11.61 -2.68 -1.48
N GLY A 122 10.51 -3.43 -1.38
CA GLY A 122 9.27 -2.97 -0.77
C GLY A 122 9.19 -3.18 0.74
N ALA A 123 8.04 -2.84 1.33
CA ALA A 123 7.79 -2.94 2.77
C ALA A 123 7.99 -4.35 3.35
N LYS A 124 7.80 -5.40 2.54
CA LYS A 124 8.01 -6.82 2.92
C LYS A 124 9.36 -7.07 3.60
N VAL A 125 10.42 -6.38 3.17
CA VAL A 125 11.77 -6.54 3.76
C VAL A 125 11.82 -6.06 5.22
N ILE A 126 11.08 -5.00 5.55
CA ILE A 126 10.98 -4.49 6.92
C ILE A 126 10.16 -5.47 7.76
N LEU A 127 9.00 -5.89 7.26
CA LEU A 127 8.07 -6.78 7.96
C LEU A 127 8.71 -8.12 8.33
N ASN A 128 9.57 -8.67 7.47
CA ASN A 128 10.27 -9.93 7.73
C ASN A 128 11.30 -9.85 8.87
N LYS A 129 11.71 -8.65 9.30
CA LYS A 129 12.66 -8.44 10.40
C LYS A 129 11.97 -8.19 11.74
N MET A 130 10.65 -8.07 11.74
CA MET A 130 9.88 -7.70 12.94
C MET A 130 9.52 -8.91 13.78
N ARG A 131 9.26 -8.68 15.06
CA ARG A 131 8.73 -9.74 15.93
C ARG A 131 7.27 -9.99 15.60
N MET A 132 6.85 -11.25 15.67
CA MET A 132 5.45 -11.64 15.39
C MET A 132 4.45 -10.92 16.30
N GLU A 133 4.82 -10.61 17.54
CA GLU A 133 3.97 -9.87 18.49
C GLU A 133 3.70 -8.41 18.06
N GLU A 134 4.53 -7.85 17.18
CA GLU A 134 4.37 -6.51 16.62
C GLU A 134 3.56 -6.51 15.32
N LEU A 135 3.21 -7.68 14.79
CA LEU A 135 2.51 -7.87 13.53
C LEU A 135 1.11 -8.44 13.78
N CYS A 136 0.13 -7.85 13.12
CA CYS A 136 -1.24 -8.33 13.14
C CYS A 136 -1.56 -8.96 11.79
N PHE A 137 -2.26 -10.10 11.81
CA PHE A 137 -2.63 -10.85 10.61
C PHE A 137 -4.14 -10.97 10.54
N VAL A 138 -4.68 -10.91 9.33
CA VAL A 138 -6.13 -11.05 9.09
C VAL A 138 -6.39 -11.90 7.86
N GLU A 139 -7.25 -12.90 7.99
CA GLU A 139 -7.60 -13.77 6.88
C GLU A 139 -8.56 -13.04 5.93
N CYS A 140 -8.16 -12.96 4.66
CA CYS A 140 -8.87 -12.32 3.57
C CYS A 140 -9.37 -13.36 2.57
N SER A 141 -10.34 -12.94 1.77
CA SER A 141 -11.04 -13.81 0.81
C SER A 141 -10.18 -14.24 -0.38
N GLU A 142 -9.14 -13.47 -0.70
CA GLU A 142 -8.10 -13.75 -1.71
C GLU A 142 -6.70 -13.34 -1.26
#